data_AF-A0A3N5IQW3-F1
#
_entry.id   AF-A0A3N5IQW3-F1
#
_cell.length_a   1.000
_cell.length_b   1.000
_cell.length_c   1.000
_cell.angle_alpha   90.00
_cell.angle_beta   90.00
_cell.angle_gamma   90.00
#
_symmetry.space_group_name_H-M   'P 1'
#
loop_
_entity.id
_entity.type
_entity.pdbx_description
1 polymer ?
#
loop_
_entity_poly.entity_id
_entity_poly.type
_entity_poly.pdbx_seq_one_letter_code
_entity_poly.pdbx_strand_id
1 'polypeptide(L)'
;AKRGVVVGQVVYADANRVTVNLIHPVARGDGLAFDGDRIAGEQQGGRVYGLRQPGKPPAERVESGEVEIEFARGKMDGDKITVGARVWKSDDPELNRRLRRTFTSADPLRRSRVDFQVVAEAGQPLRIAASLGPVSVEVVSDAPLQAARNRPATVEAVTAQVARLGGTPFELGDCTCELMGDPMVPTSLLNELRRTLVERLLERLESPPPRTIDPAALDRLLAQATATATPPTIGGPELRVLCRTLDQVRAVAALGVSRIYVDFHDIRLYREAVPIAQQANVPIFIASVRIQKPGERGLLKVLTRHGADGFLVRNLAALAYFHGAGYPVVGDFSLNVVNPLTADWLLKRGCEQVTASYDLNRDQLTELVDAMPAHQLEVVLHQHMPMFHMEHCVFCSVLSPGTNKTNCGRPCDRHEVRLRDRVGMEHPLQADVACRNTLYNAVPQSGAEAYAELARRGIGAIRIELLEEDAAALQKTVAAYQDLIAGRTGGGQVWRMLSAANRVGVTRGTMEAPRNPLNIL
;
A
#
# COMPACT_ATOMS: atom_id res chain seq x y z
N ALA A 1 1.93 -18.22 -6.27
CA ALA A 1 1.02 -19.02 -7.12
C ALA A 1 -0.29 -19.22 -6.38
N LYS A 2 -1.44 -18.88 -7.00
CA LYS A 2 -2.78 -18.99 -6.40
C LYS A 2 -3.10 -20.46 -6.11
N ARG A 3 -3.05 -20.87 -4.84
CA ARG A 3 -3.50 -22.22 -4.42
C ARG A 3 -5.03 -22.36 -4.44
N GLY A 4 -5.74 -21.24 -4.48
CA GLY A 4 -7.19 -21.22 -4.30
C GLY A 4 -7.56 -21.22 -2.82
N VAL A 5 -8.75 -21.70 -2.49
CA VAL A 5 -9.26 -21.77 -1.10
C VAL A 5 -9.15 -23.19 -0.56
N VAL A 6 -8.79 -23.35 0.72
CA VAL A 6 -8.82 -24.68 1.37
C VAL A 6 -10.27 -25.13 1.42
N VAL A 7 -10.57 -26.36 0.99
CA VAL A 7 -11.93 -26.91 1.00
C VAL A 7 -12.10 -28.10 1.92
N GLY A 8 -11.00 -28.70 2.40
CA GLY A 8 -11.06 -29.85 3.28
C GLY A 8 -9.70 -30.48 3.54
N GLN A 9 -9.73 -31.67 4.13
CA GLN A 9 -8.56 -32.50 4.38
C GLN A 9 -8.80 -33.93 3.90
N VAL A 10 -7.75 -34.57 3.39
CA VAL A 10 -7.81 -35.96 2.93
C VAL A 10 -8.00 -36.89 4.14
N VAL A 11 -9.03 -37.73 4.10
CA VAL A 11 -9.29 -38.78 5.09
C VAL A 11 -8.78 -40.13 4.58
N TYR A 12 -8.82 -40.34 3.26
CA TYR A 12 -8.38 -41.57 2.62
C TYR A 12 -7.96 -41.28 1.17
N ALA A 13 -6.96 -41.99 0.66
CA ALA A 13 -6.55 -41.91 -0.74
C ALA A 13 -6.12 -43.29 -1.24
N ASP A 14 -6.54 -43.62 -2.46
CA ASP A 14 -6.07 -44.75 -3.27
C ASP A 14 -5.80 -44.30 -4.71
N ALA A 15 -5.27 -45.19 -5.55
CA ALA A 15 -4.89 -44.90 -6.94
C ALA A 15 -5.97 -44.21 -7.81
N ASN A 16 -7.27 -44.31 -7.49
CA ASN A 16 -8.35 -43.71 -8.28
C ASN A 16 -9.34 -42.85 -7.47
N ARG A 17 -9.28 -42.87 -6.13
CA ARG A 17 -10.29 -42.25 -5.27
C ARG A 17 -9.64 -41.54 -4.10
N VAL A 18 -10.18 -40.36 -3.76
CA VAL A 18 -9.77 -39.63 -2.56
C VAL A 18 -11.01 -39.28 -1.77
N THR A 19 -11.04 -39.70 -0.51
CA THR A 19 -12.07 -39.25 0.42
C THR A 19 -11.57 -38.03 1.16
N VAL A 20 -12.37 -36.97 1.12
CA VAL A 20 -12.06 -35.68 1.72
C VAL A 20 -13.15 -35.32 2.72
N ASN A 21 -12.76 -34.86 3.91
CA ASN A 21 -13.68 -34.20 4.82
C ASN A 21 -13.76 -32.72 4.46
N LEU A 22 -14.86 -32.32 3.81
CA LEU A 22 -15.07 -30.97 3.32
C LEU A 22 -15.54 -30.02 4.40
N ILE A 23 -14.91 -28.86 4.47
CA ILE A 23 -15.33 -27.69 5.25
C ILE A 23 -15.92 -26.59 4.35
N HIS A 24 -15.77 -26.71 3.03
CA HIS A 24 -16.37 -25.82 2.04
C HIS A 24 -16.91 -26.59 0.84
N PRO A 25 -17.85 -25.99 0.07
CA PRO A 25 -18.54 -26.70 -1.00
C PRO A 25 -17.62 -27.08 -2.16
N VAL A 26 -17.79 -28.30 -2.67
CA VAL A 26 -17.15 -28.80 -3.90
C VAL A 26 -18.22 -29.31 -4.84
N ALA A 27 -18.11 -28.95 -6.11
CA ALA A 27 -18.99 -29.36 -7.19
C ALA A 27 -18.24 -30.16 -8.25
N ARG A 28 -18.98 -30.95 -9.01
CA ARG A 28 -18.47 -31.63 -10.19
C ARG A 28 -17.93 -30.60 -11.20
N GLY A 29 -16.75 -30.87 -11.73
CA GLY A 29 -16.01 -29.97 -12.62
C GLY A 29 -15.02 -29.04 -11.92
N ASP A 30 -15.07 -28.90 -10.59
CA ASP A 30 -14.09 -28.10 -9.85
C ASP A 30 -12.66 -28.62 -10.04
N GLY A 31 -11.68 -27.71 -10.01
CA GLY A 31 -10.26 -28.07 -9.93
C GLY A 31 -9.81 -28.18 -8.48
N LEU A 32 -9.28 -29.34 -8.08
CA LEU A 32 -8.71 -29.56 -6.77
C LEU A 32 -7.20 -29.79 -6.86
N ALA A 33 -6.46 -29.34 -5.85
CA ALA A 33 -5.04 -29.61 -5.66
C ALA A 33 -4.77 -30.01 -4.21
N PHE A 34 -3.86 -30.96 -4.01
CA PHE A 34 -3.49 -31.49 -2.70
C PHE A 34 -2.15 -30.90 -2.23
N ASP A 35 -2.03 -30.60 -0.95
CA ASP A 35 -0.73 -30.23 -0.36
C ASP A 35 0.29 -31.38 -0.53
N GLY A 36 1.53 -31.03 -0.89
CA GLY A 36 2.65 -31.95 -1.12
C GLY A 36 3.98 -31.17 -1.16
N ASP A 37 5.12 -31.87 -1.27
CA ASP A 37 6.43 -31.23 -1.31
C ASP A 37 6.63 -30.45 -2.62
N ARG A 38 6.83 -29.15 -2.45
CA ARG A 38 6.87 -28.16 -3.52
C ARG A 38 8.28 -27.95 -4.07
N ILE A 39 9.30 -28.38 -3.33
CA ILE A 39 10.70 -28.36 -3.78
C ILE A 39 10.95 -29.57 -4.68
N ALA A 40 10.28 -30.70 -4.41
CA ALA A 40 10.34 -31.94 -5.20
C ALA A 40 9.39 -31.97 -6.42
N GLY A 41 8.38 -31.10 -6.48
CA GLY A 41 7.46 -31.00 -7.63
C GLY A 41 6.29 -31.99 -7.62
N GLU A 42 5.94 -32.54 -6.45
CA GLU A 42 5.06 -33.71 -6.32
C GLU A 42 3.55 -33.38 -6.16
N GLN A 43 3.14 -32.12 -6.38
CA GLN A 43 1.74 -31.72 -6.16
C GLN A 43 0.77 -32.44 -7.11
N GLN A 44 -0.14 -33.22 -6.53
CA GLN A 44 -1.24 -33.86 -7.25
C GLN A 44 -2.47 -32.94 -7.31
N GLY A 45 -3.24 -33.05 -8.39
CA GLY A 45 -4.48 -32.30 -8.57
C GLY A 45 -5.20 -32.66 -9.86
N GLY A 46 -6.49 -32.35 -9.93
CA GLY A 46 -7.30 -32.72 -11.08
C GLY A 46 -8.69 -32.11 -11.03
N ARG A 47 -9.44 -32.36 -12.11
CA ARG A 47 -10.86 -32.01 -12.21
C ARG A 47 -11.71 -33.06 -11.49
N VAL A 48 -12.71 -32.61 -10.74
CA VAL A 48 -13.71 -33.48 -10.10
C VAL A 48 -14.65 -34.03 -11.17
N TYR A 49 -14.74 -35.35 -11.28
CA TYR A 49 -15.66 -36.06 -12.18
C TYR A 49 -16.88 -36.62 -11.47
N GLY A 50 -16.72 -37.01 -10.21
CA GLY A 50 -17.79 -37.57 -9.40
C GLY A 50 -17.63 -37.21 -7.93
N LEU A 51 -18.76 -37.09 -7.23
CA LEU A 51 -18.85 -36.87 -5.80
C LEU A 51 -19.83 -37.88 -5.21
N ARG A 52 -19.42 -38.65 -4.21
CA ARG A 52 -20.26 -39.65 -3.54
C ARG A 52 -20.14 -39.53 -2.04
N GLN A 53 -21.27 -39.36 -1.37
CA GLN A 53 -21.34 -39.47 0.09
C GLN A 53 -21.80 -40.87 0.47
N PRO A 54 -21.33 -41.44 1.61
CA PRO A 54 -21.76 -42.75 2.08
C PRO A 54 -23.29 -42.85 2.15
N GLY A 55 -23.86 -43.91 1.57
CA GLY A 55 -25.31 -44.17 1.59
C GLY A 55 -26.17 -43.21 0.74
N LYS A 56 -25.58 -42.31 -0.06
CA LYS A 56 -26.30 -41.37 -0.93
C LYS A 56 -25.99 -41.63 -2.42
N PRO A 57 -26.93 -41.29 -3.32
CA PRO A 57 -26.63 -41.28 -4.75
C PRO A 57 -25.53 -40.26 -5.10
N PRO A 58 -24.86 -40.38 -6.26
CA PRO A 58 -23.89 -39.40 -6.73
C PRO A 58 -24.46 -37.98 -6.74
N ALA A 59 -23.69 -37.01 -6.24
CA ALA A 59 -24.10 -35.63 -6.14
C ALA A 59 -23.38 -34.76 -7.18
N GLU A 60 -24.06 -33.74 -7.69
CA GLU A 60 -23.42 -32.69 -8.48
C GLU A 60 -22.62 -31.71 -7.61
N ARG A 61 -22.99 -31.60 -6.32
CA ARG A 61 -22.35 -30.71 -5.36
C ARG A 61 -22.52 -31.22 -3.92
N VAL A 62 -21.48 -31.06 -3.11
CA VAL A 62 -21.48 -31.39 -1.69
C VAL A 62 -21.01 -30.15 -0.91
N GLU A 63 -21.84 -29.67 0.03
CA GLU A 63 -21.56 -28.44 0.79
C GLU A 63 -20.48 -28.63 1.87
N SER A 64 -20.51 -29.78 2.55
CA SER A 64 -19.58 -30.13 3.64
C SER A 64 -19.68 -31.61 4.01
N GLY A 65 -18.76 -32.06 4.85
CA GLY A 65 -18.67 -33.43 5.36
C GLY A 65 -17.84 -34.36 4.48
N GLU A 66 -17.84 -35.65 4.82
CA GLU A 66 -17.06 -36.66 4.13
C GLU A 66 -17.63 -36.96 2.74
N VAL A 67 -16.76 -36.95 1.73
CA VAL A 67 -17.11 -37.25 0.34
C VAL A 67 -15.97 -37.96 -0.36
N GLU A 68 -16.31 -39.02 -1.08
CA GLU A 68 -15.44 -39.68 -2.06
C GLU A 68 -15.45 -38.85 -3.36
N ILE A 69 -14.26 -38.40 -3.78
CA ILE A 69 -14.04 -37.57 -4.97
C ILE A 69 -13.35 -38.43 -6.03
N GLU A 70 -13.98 -38.49 -7.20
CA GLU A 70 -13.46 -39.20 -8.38
C GLU A 70 -12.82 -38.21 -9.36
N PHE A 71 -11.65 -38.55 -9.89
CA PHE A 71 -10.89 -37.74 -10.86
C PHE A 71 -10.81 -38.43 -12.23
N ALA A 72 -10.41 -37.70 -13.28
CA ALA A 72 -10.14 -38.30 -14.59
C ALA A 72 -9.06 -39.38 -14.49
N ARG A 73 -9.29 -40.51 -15.16
CA ARG A 73 -8.35 -41.64 -15.21
C ARG A 73 -6.98 -41.20 -15.70
N GLY A 74 -5.92 -41.52 -14.95
CA GLY A 74 -4.53 -41.20 -15.29
C GLY A 74 -4.13 -39.73 -15.11
N LYS A 75 -4.96 -38.91 -14.45
CA LYS A 75 -4.65 -37.50 -14.14
C LYS A 75 -4.22 -37.25 -12.70
N MET A 76 -4.26 -38.26 -11.86
CA MET A 76 -3.88 -38.18 -10.46
C MET A 76 -3.30 -39.52 -10.01
N ASP A 77 -2.27 -39.46 -9.18
CA ASP A 77 -1.61 -40.61 -8.57
C ASP A 77 -1.87 -40.57 -7.05
N GLY A 78 -2.87 -41.33 -6.61
CA GLY A 78 -3.36 -41.27 -5.23
C GLY A 78 -2.37 -41.80 -4.20
N ASP A 79 -1.42 -42.63 -4.62
CA ASP A 79 -0.34 -43.13 -3.76
C ASP A 79 0.61 -41.99 -3.32
N LYS A 80 0.60 -40.86 -4.04
CA LYS A 80 1.35 -39.64 -3.69
C LYS A 80 0.58 -38.67 -2.81
N ILE A 81 -0.66 -38.99 -2.42
CA ILE A 81 -1.49 -38.15 -1.57
C ILE A 81 -1.42 -38.64 -0.13
N THR A 82 -0.90 -37.79 0.77
CA THR A 82 -0.85 -38.10 2.20
C THR A 82 -2.21 -37.88 2.87
N VAL A 83 -2.63 -38.83 3.71
CA VAL A 83 -3.78 -38.64 4.61
C VAL A 83 -3.50 -37.46 5.55
N GLY A 84 -4.50 -36.59 5.73
CA GLY A 84 -4.37 -35.32 6.45
C GLY A 84 -3.90 -34.14 5.59
N ALA A 85 -3.52 -34.37 4.32
CA ALA A 85 -3.16 -33.28 3.42
C ALA A 85 -4.35 -32.34 3.21
N ARG A 86 -4.07 -31.02 3.17
CA ARG A 86 -5.08 -30.02 2.84
C ARG A 86 -5.42 -30.10 1.36
N VAL A 87 -6.71 -29.96 1.07
CA VAL A 87 -7.25 -29.92 -0.28
C VAL A 87 -7.63 -28.48 -0.60
N TRP A 88 -7.19 -28.00 -1.76
CA TRP A 88 -7.42 -26.64 -2.23
C TRP A 88 -8.27 -26.65 -3.50
N LYS A 89 -9.31 -25.82 -3.56
CA LYS A 89 -10.05 -25.56 -4.79
C LYS A 89 -9.33 -24.50 -5.62
N SER A 90 -8.61 -24.95 -6.64
CA SER A 90 -7.79 -24.13 -7.54
C SER A 90 -8.59 -23.52 -8.69
N ASP A 91 -9.74 -24.10 -9.03
CA ASP A 91 -10.62 -23.60 -10.09
C ASP A 91 -12.09 -23.95 -9.81
N ASP A 92 -12.99 -23.03 -10.16
CA ASP A 92 -14.44 -23.15 -9.99
C ASP A 92 -15.13 -22.70 -11.30
N PRO A 93 -15.50 -23.64 -12.19
CA PRO A 93 -16.09 -23.30 -13.49
C PRO A 93 -17.41 -22.54 -13.40
N GLU A 94 -18.20 -22.76 -12.35
CA GLU A 94 -19.47 -22.06 -12.13
C GLU A 94 -19.20 -20.58 -11.78
N LEU A 95 -18.30 -20.34 -10.83
CA LEU A 95 -17.84 -19.00 -10.48
C LEU A 95 -17.25 -18.29 -11.70
N ASN A 96 -16.40 -18.98 -12.47
CA ASN A 96 -15.81 -18.42 -13.69
C ASN A 96 -16.88 -18.07 -14.72
N ARG A 97 -17.90 -18.93 -14.91
CA ARG A 97 -19.02 -18.64 -15.82
C ARG A 97 -19.84 -17.44 -15.32
N ARG A 98 -20.09 -17.36 -14.01
CA ARG A 98 -20.79 -16.23 -13.37
C ARG A 98 -20.02 -14.93 -13.56
N LEU A 99 -18.70 -14.92 -13.31
CA LEU A 99 -17.84 -13.77 -13.52
C LEU A 99 -17.73 -13.42 -15.01
N ARG A 100 -17.61 -14.39 -15.92
CA ARG A 100 -17.64 -14.13 -17.37
C ARG A 100 -18.92 -13.41 -17.78
N ARG A 101 -20.08 -13.86 -17.28
CA ARG A 101 -21.36 -13.17 -17.51
C ARG A 101 -21.35 -11.71 -17.05
N THR A 102 -20.48 -11.27 -16.13
CA THR A 102 -20.43 -9.86 -15.73
C THR A 102 -19.79 -8.94 -16.77
N PHE A 103 -19.08 -9.48 -17.75
CA PHE A 103 -18.42 -8.70 -18.80
C PHE A 103 -18.63 -9.23 -20.22
N THR A 104 -19.31 -10.37 -20.40
CA THR A 104 -19.66 -10.92 -21.72
C THR A 104 -21.16 -10.92 -22.02
N SER A 105 -22.02 -10.54 -21.06
CA SER A 105 -23.48 -10.47 -21.29
C SER A 105 -23.81 -9.31 -22.21
N ALA A 106 -24.73 -9.53 -23.16
CA ALA A 106 -25.24 -8.49 -24.05
C ALA A 106 -26.12 -7.46 -23.32
N ASP A 107 -26.74 -7.85 -22.19
CA ASP A 107 -27.46 -6.92 -21.32
C ASP A 107 -26.54 -6.42 -20.21
N PRO A 108 -26.33 -5.11 -20.07
CA PRO A 108 -25.45 -4.55 -19.05
C PRO A 108 -25.99 -4.79 -17.63
N LEU A 109 -25.14 -5.33 -16.75
CA LEU A 109 -25.49 -5.57 -15.34
C LEU A 109 -25.72 -4.28 -14.54
N ARG A 110 -25.12 -3.16 -14.98
CA ARG A 110 -25.28 -1.86 -14.37
C ARG A 110 -25.73 -0.89 -15.45
N ARG A 111 -26.84 -0.21 -15.19
CA ARG A 111 -27.35 0.85 -16.06
C ARG A 111 -27.11 2.21 -15.41
N SER A 112 -26.74 3.18 -16.22
CA SER A 112 -26.58 4.58 -15.80
C SER A 112 -27.88 5.33 -16.10
N ARG A 113 -28.34 6.14 -15.15
CA ARG A 113 -29.50 7.02 -15.36
C ARG A 113 -29.12 8.13 -16.32
N VAL A 114 -29.82 8.25 -17.44
CA VAL A 114 -29.63 9.29 -18.46
C VAL A 114 -30.89 10.13 -18.55
N ASP A 115 -30.73 11.44 -18.44
CA ASP A 115 -31.86 12.37 -18.51
C ASP A 115 -32.10 12.81 -19.96
N PHE A 116 -33.36 12.84 -20.37
CA PHE A 116 -33.77 13.14 -21.74
C PHE A 116 -34.56 14.46 -21.80
N GLN A 117 -34.36 15.20 -22.88
CA GLN A 117 -35.19 16.33 -23.25
C GLN A 117 -35.72 16.12 -24.68
N VAL A 118 -37.04 16.20 -24.85
CA VAL A 118 -37.69 16.07 -26.15
C VAL A 118 -38.45 17.36 -26.45
N VAL A 119 -38.16 17.98 -27.59
CA VAL A 119 -38.87 19.17 -28.07
C VAL A 119 -39.49 18.83 -29.42
N ALA A 120 -40.82 18.81 -29.47
CA ALA A 120 -41.60 18.53 -30.66
C ALA A 120 -42.58 19.67 -30.93
N GLU A 121 -42.38 20.37 -32.04
CA GLU A 121 -43.23 21.49 -32.45
C GLU A 121 -43.70 21.28 -33.89
N ALA A 122 -45.00 21.46 -34.15
CA ALA A 122 -45.53 21.39 -35.51
C ALA A 122 -44.92 22.49 -36.39
N GLY A 123 -44.38 22.10 -37.54
CA GLY A 123 -43.64 22.98 -38.44
C GLY A 123 -42.14 23.04 -38.17
N GLN A 124 -41.65 22.44 -37.07
CA GLN A 124 -40.22 22.39 -36.73
C GLN A 124 -39.70 20.94 -36.68
N PRO A 125 -38.38 20.73 -36.86
CA PRO A 125 -37.76 19.43 -36.61
C PRO A 125 -37.91 18.95 -35.16
N LEU A 126 -38.07 17.64 -34.98
CA LEU A 126 -38.02 16.99 -33.67
C LEU A 126 -36.60 17.04 -33.12
N ARG A 127 -36.42 17.52 -31.89
CA ARG A 127 -35.14 17.51 -31.18
C ARG A 127 -35.20 16.57 -29.99
N ILE A 128 -34.18 15.73 -29.83
CA ILE A 128 -33.99 14.88 -28.65
C ILE A 128 -32.56 15.08 -28.14
N ALA A 129 -32.43 15.44 -26.87
CA ALA A 129 -31.16 15.52 -26.18
C ALA A 129 -31.10 14.51 -25.03
N ALA A 130 -29.90 14.01 -24.75
CA ALA A 130 -29.60 13.13 -23.62
C ALA A 130 -28.39 13.65 -22.85
N SER A 131 -28.43 13.55 -21.52
CA SER A 131 -27.35 14.00 -20.64
C SER A 131 -27.00 12.99 -19.55
N LEU A 132 -25.70 12.86 -19.28
CA LEU A 132 -25.13 12.01 -18.25
C LEU A 132 -23.87 12.70 -17.66
N GLY A 133 -24.03 13.32 -16.48
CA GLY A 133 -22.94 14.08 -15.85
C GLY A 133 -22.48 15.25 -16.73
N PRO A 134 -21.18 15.36 -17.08
CA PRO A 134 -20.68 16.43 -17.96
C PRO A 134 -20.91 16.18 -19.46
N VAL A 135 -21.47 15.03 -19.85
CA VAL A 135 -21.66 14.66 -21.26
C VAL A 135 -23.11 14.91 -21.68
N SER A 136 -23.29 15.64 -22.79
CA SER A 136 -24.59 15.84 -23.42
C SER A 136 -24.49 15.67 -24.93
N VAL A 137 -25.51 15.07 -25.53
CA VAL A 137 -25.64 14.92 -26.98
C VAL A 137 -27.04 15.30 -27.43
N GLU A 138 -27.15 15.83 -28.64
CA GLU A 138 -28.42 16.18 -29.28
C GLU A 138 -28.51 15.55 -30.67
N VAL A 139 -29.71 15.13 -31.03
CA VAL A 139 -30.09 14.72 -32.39
C VAL A 139 -31.36 15.44 -32.82
N VAL A 140 -31.46 15.71 -34.12
CA VAL A 140 -32.55 16.46 -34.73
C VAL A 140 -33.05 15.69 -35.94
N SER A 141 -34.36 15.68 -36.21
CA SER A 141 -34.91 15.08 -37.43
C SER A 141 -34.58 15.91 -38.67
N ASP A 142 -34.48 15.26 -39.83
CA ASP A 142 -34.18 15.97 -41.10
C ASP A 142 -35.36 16.81 -41.60
N ALA A 143 -36.60 16.37 -41.31
CA ALA A 143 -37.82 17.03 -41.76
C ALA A 143 -38.60 17.62 -40.57
N PRO A 144 -39.37 18.71 -40.79
CA PRO A 144 -40.26 19.26 -39.79
C PRO A 144 -41.45 18.34 -39.51
N LEU A 145 -41.94 18.37 -38.28
CA LEU A 145 -43.14 17.66 -37.87
C LEU A 145 -44.38 18.32 -38.49
N GLN A 146 -45.36 17.51 -38.86
CA GLN A 146 -46.66 18.01 -39.32
C GLN A 146 -47.62 18.13 -38.15
N ALA A 147 -48.59 19.04 -38.21
CA ALA A 147 -49.70 19.03 -37.27
C ALA A 147 -50.54 17.75 -37.43
N ALA A 148 -50.95 17.15 -36.33
CA ALA A 148 -51.71 15.91 -36.34
C ALA A 148 -53.13 16.13 -36.83
N ARG A 149 -53.59 15.26 -37.74
CA ARG A 149 -54.98 15.33 -38.27
C ARG A 149 -56.02 14.68 -37.37
N ASN A 150 -55.64 13.60 -36.67
CA ASN A 150 -56.57 12.82 -35.83
C ASN A 150 -56.06 12.58 -34.40
N ARG A 151 -54.75 12.37 -34.22
CA ARG A 151 -54.18 11.97 -32.93
C ARG A 151 -52.84 12.67 -32.70
N PRO A 152 -52.81 13.79 -31.96
CA PRO A 152 -51.56 14.45 -31.58
C PRO A 152 -50.71 13.56 -30.68
N ALA A 153 -49.40 13.80 -30.68
CA ALA A 153 -48.50 13.16 -29.72
C ALA A 153 -48.87 13.57 -28.30
N THR A 154 -48.69 12.68 -27.33
CA THR A 154 -48.81 12.98 -25.91
C THR A 154 -47.47 12.82 -25.22
N VAL A 155 -47.25 13.54 -24.12
CA VAL A 155 -46.00 13.48 -23.35
C VAL A 155 -45.71 12.05 -22.90
N GLU A 156 -46.74 11.32 -22.46
CA GLU A 156 -46.63 9.93 -22.01
C GLU A 156 -46.20 9.01 -23.14
N ALA A 157 -46.79 9.16 -24.34
CA ALA A 157 -46.48 8.32 -25.48
C ALA A 157 -45.05 8.54 -25.98
N VAL A 158 -44.59 9.80 -26.04
CA VAL A 158 -43.23 10.16 -26.43
C VAL A 158 -42.23 9.65 -25.39
N THR A 159 -42.48 9.91 -24.11
CA THR A 159 -41.63 9.45 -22.99
C THR A 159 -41.50 7.93 -22.99
N ALA A 160 -42.62 7.21 -23.11
CA ALA A 160 -42.62 5.74 -23.15
C ALA A 160 -41.87 5.16 -24.35
N GLN A 161 -41.76 5.90 -25.46
CA GLN A 161 -41.02 5.48 -26.64
C GLN A 161 -39.51 5.73 -26.49
N VAL A 162 -39.11 6.89 -25.95
CA VAL A 162 -37.70 7.23 -25.74
C VAL A 162 -37.08 6.44 -24.57
N ALA A 163 -37.90 6.03 -23.60
CA ALA A 163 -37.50 5.18 -22.47
C ALA A 163 -37.02 3.77 -22.85
N ARG A 164 -37.24 3.33 -24.10
CA ARG A 164 -36.92 1.97 -24.56
C ARG A 164 -35.42 1.79 -24.81
N LEU A 165 -34.63 1.79 -23.74
CA LEU A 165 -33.17 1.71 -23.75
C LEU A 165 -32.63 0.28 -23.54
N GLY A 166 -33.43 -0.75 -23.84
CA GLY A 166 -33.04 -2.15 -23.70
C GLY A 166 -31.80 -2.50 -24.53
N GLY A 167 -30.88 -3.30 -23.96
CA GLY A 167 -29.61 -3.66 -24.60
C GLY A 167 -28.55 -2.56 -24.59
N THR A 168 -28.82 -1.43 -23.93
CA THR A 168 -27.87 -0.32 -23.74
C THR A 168 -27.47 -0.24 -22.26
N PRO A 169 -26.33 0.36 -21.90
CA PRO A 169 -25.92 0.53 -20.50
C PRO A 169 -26.69 1.68 -19.82
N PHE A 170 -27.86 2.05 -20.33
CA PHE A 170 -28.64 3.19 -19.86
C PHE A 170 -30.03 2.76 -19.38
N GLU A 171 -30.51 3.50 -18.39
CA GLU A 171 -31.92 3.54 -18.01
C GLU A 171 -32.37 5.00 -18.02
N LEU A 172 -33.65 5.22 -18.28
CA LEU A 172 -34.19 6.59 -18.31
C LEU A 172 -34.20 7.16 -16.88
N GLY A 173 -33.56 8.31 -16.73
CA GLY A 173 -33.70 9.18 -15.55
C GLY A 173 -34.92 10.07 -15.70
N ASP A 174 -34.72 11.38 -15.57
CA ASP A 174 -35.77 12.37 -15.79
C ASP A 174 -35.98 12.61 -17.29
N CYS A 175 -37.22 12.79 -17.71
CA CYS A 175 -37.56 13.08 -19.10
C CYS A 175 -38.47 14.30 -19.17
N THR A 176 -37.97 15.37 -19.79
CA THR A 176 -38.75 16.56 -20.11
C THR A 176 -39.24 16.48 -21.54
N CYS A 177 -40.51 16.80 -21.77
CA CYS A 177 -41.14 16.70 -23.07
C CYS A 177 -42.01 17.93 -23.32
N GLU A 178 -41.64 18.71 -24.33
CA GLU A 178 -42.34 19.91 -24.76
C GLU A 178 -43.02 19.66 -26.10
N LEU A 179 -44.35 19.73 -26.11
CA LEU A 179 -45.18 19.51 -27.29
C LEU A 179 -45.93 20.80 -27.64
N MET A 180 -45.73 21.32 -28.84
CA MET A 180 -46.30 22.60 -29.29
C MET A 180 -46.98 22.46 -30.66
N GLY A 181 -48.20 22.99 -30.80
CA GLY A 181 -48.94 22.99 -32.07
C GLY A 181 -49.47 21.61 -32.51
N ASP A 182 -49.77 20.73 -31.56
CA ASP A 182 -50.35 19.40 -31.81
C ASP A 182 -49.55 18.55 -32.83
N PRO A 183 -48.25 18.32 -32.60
CA PRO A 183 -47.40 17.66 -33.58
C PRO A 183 -47.76 16.18 -33.75
N MET A 184 -47.69 15.70 -35.00
CA MET A 184 -47.66 14.29 -35.33
C MET A 184 -46.22 13.79 -35.23
N VAL A 185 -45.95 12.95 -34.22
CA VAL A 185 -44.62 12.35 -34.02
C VAL A 185 -44.67 10.85 -34.34
N PRO A 186 -44.14 10.41 -35.50
CA PRO A 186 -44.10 8.99 -35.84
C PRO A 186 -43.21 8.20 -34.87
N THR A 187 -43.68 7.02 -34.46
CA THR A 187 -42.90 6.13 -33.58
C THR A 187 -41.61 5.62 -34.25
N SER A 188 -41.60 5.49 -35.58
CA SER A 188 -40.41 5.16 -36.37
C SER A 188 -39.34 6.23 -36.22
N LEU A 189 -39.71 7.51 -36.31
CA LEU A 189 -38.80 8.65 -36.15
C LEU A 189 -38.22 8.72 -34.73
N LEU A 190 -39.05 8.52 -33.70
CA LEU A 190 -38.58 8.45 -32.30
C LEU A 190 -37.59 7.29 -32.08
N ASN A 191 -37.83 6.13 -32.70
CA ASN A 191 -36.94 4.99 -32.60
C ASN A 191 -35.59 5.23 -33.26
N GLU A 192 -35.60 5.85 -34.43
CA GLU A 192 -34.40 6.24 -35.18
C GLU A 192 -33.57 7.24 -34.38
N LEU A 193 -34.16 8.38 -34.01
CA LEU A 193 -33.46 9.41 -33.25
C LEU A 193 -32.97 8.89 -31.89
N ARG A 194 -33.76 8.11 -31.16
CA ARG A 194 -33.31 7.48 -29.91
C ARG A 194 -32.09 6.60 -30.12
N ARG A 195 -32.04 5.80 -31.19
CA ARG A 195 -30.88 4.94 -31.50
C ARG A 195 -29.65 5.78 -31.78
N THR A 196 -29.76 6.76 -32.67
CA THR A 196 -28.65 7.67 -33.02
C THR A 196 -28.17 8.46 -31.80
N LEU A 197 -29.08 8.90 -30.93
CA LEU A 197 -28.75 9.61 -29.70
C LEU A 197 -27.95 8.73 -28.74
N VAL A 198 -28.40 7.48 -28.53
CA VAL A 198 -27.69 6.51 -27.69
C VAL A 198 -26.32 6.17 -28.26
N GLU A 199 -26.21 5.97 -29.57
CA GLU A 199 -24.93 5.72 -30.27
C GLU A 199 -23.95 6.88 -30.05
N ARG A 200 -24.38 8.13 -30.29
CA ARG A 200 -23.55 9.32 -30.04
C ARG A 200 -23.18 9.49 -28.58
N LEU A 201 -24.09 9.18 -27.66
CA LEU A 201 -23.81 9.25 -26.23
C LEU A 201 -22.73 8.22 -25.84
N LEU A 202 -22.81 7.00 -26.36
CA LEU A 202 -21.80 5.95 -26.15
C LEU A 202 -20.44 6.38 -26.70
N GLU A 203 -20.38 6.86 -27.94
CA GLU A 203 -19.13 7.36 -28.55
C GLU A 203 -18.47 8.46 -27.71
N ARG A 204 -19.28 9.37 -27.15
CA ARG A 204 -18.79 10.44 -26.28
C ARG A 204 -18.29 9.93 -24.92
N LEU A 205 -18.92 8.91 -24.36
CA LEU A 205 -18.50 8.30 -23.10
C LEU A 205 -17.25 7.42 -23.26
N GLU A 206 -17.08 6.79 -24.41
CA GLU A 206 -15.90 5.99 -24.76
C GLU A 206 -14.70 6.86 -25.14
N SER A 207 -14.96 8.10 -25.58
CA SER A 207 -13.90 9.07 -25.88
C SER A 207 -13.18 9.50 -24.59
N PRO A 208 -11.91 9.14 -24.38
CA PRO A 208 -11.18 9.59 -23.21
C PRO A 208 -11.10 11.13 -23.21
N PRO A 209 -11.15 11.78 -22.03
CA PRO A 209 -11.00 13.22 -21.97
C PRO A 209 -9.65 13.63 -22.61
N PRO A 210 -9.60 14.74 -23.36
CA PRO A 210 -8.35 15.23 -23.92
C PRO A 210 -7.35 15.46 -22.80
N ARG A 211 -6.21 14.78 -22.87
CA ARG A 211 -5.11 14.96 -21.91
C ARG A 211 -4.08 15.88 -22.55
N THR A 212 -3.83 17.02 -21.94
CA THR A 212 -2.74 17.93 -22.33
C THR A 212 -1.53 17.69 -21.43
N ILE A 213 -0.34 17.81 -21.99
CA ILE A 213 0.93 17.81 -21.24
C ILE A 213 1.33 19.26 -21.08
N ASP A 214 1.49 19.71 -19.85
CA ASP A 214 2.08 21.01 -19.55
C ASP A 214 3.56 20.83 -19.20
N PRO A 215 4.49 21.12 -20.13
CA PRO A 215 5.91 20.89 -19.92
C PRO A 215 6.50 21.77 -18.81
N ALA A 216 5.88 22.92 -18.52
CA ALA A 216 6.35 23.86 -17.51
C ALA A 216 5.75 23.58 -16.11
N ALA A 217 4.90 22.56 -15.96
CA ALA A 217 4.25 22.25 -14.69
C ALA A 217 5.26 21.92 -13.59
N LEU A 218 6.30 21.13 -13.89
CA LEU A 218 7.32 20.76 -12.91
C LEU A 218 8.10 21.98 -12.43
N ASP A 219 8.58 22.82 -13.35
CA ASP A 219 9.34 24.02 -13.02
C ASP A 219 8.55 24.97 -12.11
N ARG A 220 7.25 25.15 -12.41
CA ARG A 220 6.35 25.96 -11.56
C ARG A 220 6.16 25.36 -10.17
N LEU A 221 6.01 24.03 -10.07
CA LEU A 221 5.89 23.37 -8.76
C LEU A 221 7.17 23.49 -7.93
N LEU A 222 8.34 23.34 -8.56
CA LEU A 222 9.64 23.47 -7.89
C LEU A 222 9.91 24.91 -7.43
N ALA A 223 9.57 25.90 -8.26
CA ALA A 223 9.68 27.32 -7.90
C ALA A 223 8.80 27.66 -6.68
N GLN A 224 7.60 27.09 -6.59
CA GLN A 224 6.69 27.29 -5.44
C GLN A 224 7.19 26.62 -4.15
N ALA A 225 7.93 25.52 -4.25
CA ALA A 225 8.50 24.82 -3.10
C ALA A 225 9.72 25.56 -2.52
N THR A 226 10.55 26.16 -3.39
CA THR A 226 11.81 26.82 -3.00
C THR A 226 11.64 28.24 -2.47
N ALA A 227 10.53 28.93 -2.81
CA ALA A 227 10.27 30.32 -2.42
C ALA A 227 10.15 30.56 -0.91
N THR A 228 9.88 29.53 -0.11
CA THR A 228 9.64 29.62 1.36
C THR A 228 10.88 29.34 2.22
N ALA A 229 12.07 29.23 1.62
CA ALA A 229 13.29 28.92 2.36
C ALA A 229 13.73 30.08 3.27
N THR A 230 13.75 29.85 4.58
CA THR A 230 14.42 30.77 5.53
C THR A 230 15.94 30.55 5.44
N PRO A 231 16.77 31.59 5.49
CA PRO A 231 18.22 31.42 5.47
C PRO A 231 18.68 30.55 6.67
N PRO A 232 19.65 29.64 6.45
CA PRO A 232 20.09 28.71 7.48
C PRO A 232 20.73 29.45 8.66
N THR A 233 20.48 28.97 9.88
CA THR A 233 21.31 29.30 11.04
C THR A 233 22.71 28.71 10.85
N ILE A 234 23.73 29.54 11.08
CA ILE A 234 25.15 29.17 10.95
C ILE A 234 25.50 28.20 12.09
N GLY A 235 25.57 26.90 11.79
CA GLY A 235 25.96 25.83 12.71
C GLY A 235 26.22 24.52 11.95
N GLY A 236 27.05 23.64 12.51
CA GLY A 236 27.22 22.28 11.98
C GLY A 236 25.98 21.42 12.21
N PRO A 237 25.82 20.29 11.49
CA PRO A 237 24.66 19.42 11.65
C PRO A 237 24.58 18.87 13.08
N GLU A 238 23.36 18.81 13.62
CA GLU A 238 23.08 18.15 14.89
C GLU A 238 23.34 16.64 14.81
N LEU A 239 23.79 16.04 15.92
CA LEU A 239 23.87 14.58 16.05
C LEU A 239 22.66 14.06 16.82
N ARG A 240 21.91 13.16 16.21
CA ARG A 240 20.71 12.54 16.81
C ARG A 240 20.85 11.04 16.83
N VAL A 241 20.27 10.40 17.84
CA VAL A 241 20.39 8.96 18.03
C VAL A 241 19.02 8.33 18.29
N LEU A 242 18.68 7.29 17.53
CA LEU A 242 17.51 6.46 17.79
C LEU A 242 17.89 5.27 18.65
N CYS A 243 17.25 5.17 19.82
CA CYS A 243 17.42 4.12 20.82
C CYS A 243 16.20 3.18 20.84
N ARG A 244 16.45 1.90 21.08
CA ARG A 244 15.44 0.83 21.13
C ARG A 244 15.41 0.07 22.46
N THR A 245 16.29 0.43 23.41
CA THR A 245 16.26 -0.02 24.80
C THR A 245 16.46 1.12 25.80
N LEU A 246 16.08 0.93 27.06
CA LEU A 246 16.32 1.92 28.13
C LEU A 246 17.81 2.11 28.42
N ASP A 247 18.61 1.04 28.32
CA ASP A 247 20.06 1.13 28.55
C ASP A 247 20.73 1.98 27.48
N GLN A 248 20.27 1.89 26.24
CA GLN A 248 20.72 2.77 25.16
C GLN A 248 20.37 4.24 25.46
N VAL A 249 19.14 4.52 25.94
CA VAL A 249 18.75 5.89 26.32
C VAL A 249 19.64 6.43 27.45
N ARG A 250 19.89 5.65 28.51
CA ARG A 250 20.77 6.05 29.63
C ARG A 250 22.18 6.35 29.15
N ALA A 251 22.75 5.49 28.31
CA ALA A 251 24.09 5.67 27.78
C ALA A 251 24.17 6.92 26.88
N VAL A 252 23.25 7.05 25.92
CA VAL A 252 23.24 8.16 24.95
C VAL A 252 22.98 9.51 25.60
N ALA A 253 22.12 9.58 26.61
CA ALA A 253 21.83 10.82 27.34
C ALA A 253 23.10 11.44 27.97
N ALA A 254 24.10 10.62 28.30
CA ALA A 254 25.38 11.09 28.83
C ALA A 254 26.42 11.48 27.76
N LEU A 255 26.12 11.28 26.46
CA LEU A 255 27.09 11.48 25.37
C LEU A 255 26.97 12.83 24.66
N GLY A 256 26.10 13.73 25.11
CA GLY A 256 26.00 15.09 24.53
C GLY A 256 25.45 15.11 23.10
N VAL A 257 24.49 14.24 22.79
CA VAL A 257 23.75 14.26 21.52
C VAL A 257 22.67 15.34 21.55
N SER A 258 22.28 15.87 20.39
CA SER A 258 21.31 16.96 20.27
C SER A 258 19.86 16.49 20.47
N ARG A 259 19.55 15.22 20.19
CA ARG A 259 18.22 14.64 20.34
C ARG A 259 18.27 13.12 20.45
N ILE A 260 17.36 12.56 21.24
CA ILE A 260 17.11 11.12 21.32
C ILE A 260 15.75 10.80 20.67
N TYR A 261 15.75 9.87 19.73
CA TYR A 261 14.52 9.20 19.28
C TYR A 261 14.37 7.87 20.02
N VAL A 262 13.14 7.48 20.36
CA VAL A 262 12.87 6.18 20.99
C VAL A 262 11.82 5.37 20.23
N ASP A 263 12.11 4.08 20.03
CA ASP A 263 11.27 3.13 19.29
C ASP A 263 11.27 1.77 20.02
N PHE A 264 10.41 1.65 21.03
CA PHE A 264 10.33 0.47 21.89
C PHE A 264 9.19 -0.47 21.46
N HIS A 265 9.39 -1.76 21.69
CA HIS A 265 8.31 -2.75 21.60
C HIS A 265 7.32 -2.66 22.78
N ASP A 266 7.80 -2.25 23.95
CA ASP A 266 6.97 -2.06 25.15
C ASP A 266 6.65 -0.60 25.41
N ILE A 267 5.38 -0.23 25.22
CA ILE A 267 4.87 1.13 25.43
C ILE A 267 5.10 1.65 26.86
N ARG A 268 5.23 0.77 27.85
CA ARG A 268 5.47 1.18 29.25
C ARG A 268 6.84 1.83 29.44
N LEU A 269 7.84 1.40 28.67
CA LEU A 269 9.23 1.86 28.80
C LEU A 269 9.37 3.36 28.49
N TYR A 270 8.48 3.94 27.67
CA TYR A 270 8.48 5.38 27.40
C TYR A 270 8.29 6.22 28.68
N ARG A 271 7.57 5.71 29.69
CA ARG A 271 7.38 6.39 30.99
C ARG A 271 8.71 6.59 31.73
N GLU A 272 9.67 5.69 31.54
CA GLU A 272 10.99 5.75 32.16
C GLU A 272 11.99 6.51 31.27
N ALA A 273 11.95 6.28 29.95
CA ALA A 273 12.88 6.89 29.01
C ALA A 273 12.78 8.43 28.96
N VAL A 274 11.55 8.97 28.98
CA VAL A 274 11.32 10.41 28.85
C VAL A 274 11.98 11.21 29.99
N PRO A 275 11.75 10.88 31.28
CA PRO A 275 12.46 11.54 32.37
C PRO A 275 13.98 11.41 32.31
N ILE A 276 14.53 10.27 31.88
CA ILE A 276 15.99 10.07 31.79
C ILE A 276 16.63 11.08 30.84
N ALA A 277 16.05 11.26 29.64
CA ALA A 277 16.57 12.20 28.66
C ALA A 277 16.35 13.66 29.09
N GLN A 278 15.18 13.99 29.65
CA GLN A 278 14.86 15.33 30.13
C GLN A 278 15.77 15.77 31.30
N GLN A 279 16.09 14.86 32.24
CA GLN A 279 17.05 15.13 33.33
C GLN A 279 18.46 15.41 32.82
N ALA A 280 18.85 14.80 31.69
CA ALA A 280 20.10 15.08 31.00
C ALA A 280 20.03 16.31 30.09
N ASN A 281 18.88 17.02 30.05
CA ASN A 281 18.60 18.14 29.15
C ASN A 281 18.73 17.80 27.66
N VAL A 282 18.37 16.58 27.27
CA VAL A 282 18.36 16.13 25.88
C VAL A 282 16.91 15.95 25.42
N PRO A 283 16.46 16.68 24.37
CA PRO A 283 15.11 16.51 23.82
C PRO A 283 14.86 15.05 23.39
N ILE A 284 13.70 14.51 23.77
CA ILE A 284 13.31 13.14 23.47
C ILE A 284 12.02 13.06 22.66
N PHE A 285 12.09 12.34 21.55
CA PHE A 285 11.00 12.20 20.59
C PHE A 285 10.59 10.73 20.47
N ILE A 286 9.29 10.45 20.60
CA ILE A 286 8.78 9.09 20.45
C ILE A 286 8.48 8.80 18.98
N ALA A 287 9.02 7.70 18.45
CA ALA A 287 8.69 7.23 17.11
C ALA A 287 7.27 6.63 17.07
N SER A 288 6.47 7.05 16.10
CA SER A 288 5.18 6.40 15.85
C SER A 288 5.38 5.03 15.19
N VAL A 289 4.36 4.17 15.22
CA VAL A 289 4.37 2.93 14.43
C VAL A 289 4.56 3.20 12.94
N ARG A 290 5.26 2.30 12.26
CA ARG A 290 5.54 2.43 10.83
C ARG A 290 4.29 2.28 9.97
N ILE A 291 3.42 1.33 10.31
CA ILE A 291 2.12 1.13 9.67
C ILE A 291 1.03 1.45 10.68
N GLN A 292 0.07 2.29 10.27
CA GLN A 292 -1.11 2.63 11.05
C GLN A 292 -2.35 2.06 10.36
N LYS A 293 -3.06 1.12 11.01
CA LYS A 293 -4.32 0.59 10.47
C LYS A 293 -5.55 1.37 10.96
N PRO A 294 -6.68 1.28 10.24
CA PRO A 294 -7.97 1.72 10.78
C PRO A 294 -8.24 1.12 12.15
N GLY A 295 -8.80 1.92 13.07
CA GLY A 295 -9.07 1.49 14.46
C GLY A 295 -7.89 1.61 15.42
N GLU A 296 -6.65 1.78 14.94
CA GLU A 296 -5.47 1.86 15.82
C GLU A 296 -5.16 3.28 16.33
N ARG A 297 -6.03 4.27 16.11
CA ARG A 297 -5.81 5.67 16.55
C ARG A 297 -5.64 5.80 18.06
N GLY A 298 -6.19 4.84 18.83
CA GLY A 298 -6.00 4.78 20.28
C GLY A 298 -4.53 4.70 20.68
N LEU A 299 -3.67 4.07 19.85
CA LEU A 299 -2.24 3.98 20.11
C LEU A 299 -1.56 5.35 20.12
N LEU A 300 -1.86 6.20 19.13
CA LEU A 300 -1.32 7.57 19.06
C LEU A 300 -1.70 8.38 20.31
N LYS A 301 -2.95 8.22 20.78
CA LYS A 301 -3.42 8.84 22.03
C LYS A 301 -2.70 8.33 23.27
N VAL A 302 -2.25 7.07 23.29
CA VAL A 302 -1.47 6.56 24.42
C VAL A 302 -0.05 7.12 24.40
N LEU A 303 0.57 7.24 23.23
CA LEU A 303 1.93 7.80 23.11
C LEU A 303 2.02 9.24 23.66
N THR A 304 0.98 10.06 23.48
CA THR A 304 0.96 11.44 24.05
C THR A 304 0.96 11.50 25.57
N ARG A 305 0.58 10.42 26.27
CA ARG A 305 0.53 10.40 27.74
C ARG A 305 1.90 10.29 28.40
N HIS A 306 2.95 10.02 27.63
CA HIS A 306 4.30 9.84 28.15
C HIS A 306 5.09 11.14 28.30
N GLY A 307 4.55 12.28 27.83
CA GLY A 307 5.16 13.59 28.04
C GLY A 307 6.46 13.84 27.28
N ALA A 308 6.65 13.17 26.14
CA ALA A 308 7.80 13.42 25.26
C ALA A 308 7.75 14.84 24.67
N ASP A 309 8.92 15.36 24.31
CA ASP A 309 9.06 16.73 23.79
C ASP A 309 8.56 16.84 22.33
N GLY A 310 8.44 15.71 21.63
CA GLY A 310 7.86 15.65 20.30
C GLY A 310 7.73 14.22 19.76
N PHE A 311 7.41 14.11 18.47
CA PHE A 311 7.19 12.82 17.81
C PHE A 311 7.95 12.69 16.49
N LEU A 312 8.57 11.52 16.30
CA LEU A 312 9.10 11.11 15.00
C LEU A 312 7.99 10.36 14.26
N VAL A 313 7.38 11.02 13.28
CA VAL A 313 6.18 10.52 12.60
C VAL A 313 6.53 9.70 11.37
N ARG A 314 6.05 8.46 11.34
CA ARG A 314 6.34 7.46 10.30
C ARG A 314 5.23 7.27 9.27
N ASN A 315 4.10 7.95 9.45
CA ASN A 315 2.97 7.90 8.53
C ASN A 315 2.14 9.19 8.63
N LEU A 316 1.33 9.46 7.59
CA LEU A 316 0.54 10.70 7.49
C LEU A 316 -0.55 10.83 8.57
N ALA A 317 -1.05 9.70 9.10
CA ALA A 317 -2.03 9.75 10.18
C ALA A 317 -1.39 10.20 11.50
N ALA A 318 -0.16 9.75 11.77
CA ALA A 318 0.63 10.23 12.92
C ALA A 318 0.98 11.71 12.77
N LEU A 319 1.41 12.15 11.58
CA LEU A 319 1.66 13.57 11.29
C LEU A 319 0.43 14.43 11.60
N ALA A 320 -0.71 14.12 10.98
CA ALA A 320 -1.94 14.87 11.17
C ALA A 320 -2.41 14.86 12.64
N TYR A 321 -2.22 13.74 13.35
CA TYR A 321 -2.64 13.60 14.74
C TYR A 321 -1.79 14.42 15.70
N PHE A 322 -0.46 14.27 15.67
CA PHE A 322 0.44 14.92 16.61
C PHE A 322 0.58 16.41 16.34
N HIS A 323 0.71 16.81 15.07
CA HIS A 323 0.75 18.22 14.70
C HIS A 323 -0.59 18.91 15.05
N GLY A 324 -1.72 18.26 14.73
CA GLY A 324 -3.05 18.78 15.09
C GLY A 324 -3.31 18.87 16.60
N ALA A 325 -2.53 18.14 17.40
CA ALA A 325 -2.52 18.23 18.86
C ALA A 325 -1.47 19.21 19.42
N GLY A 326 -0.76 19.95 18.56
CA GLY A 326 0.19 21.00 18.94
C GLY A 326 1.59 20.50 19.30
N TYR A 327 1.95 19.25 18.98
CA TYR A 327 3.29 18.72 19.27
C TYR A 327 4.29 19.03 18.15
N PRO A 328 5.57 19.27 18.50
CA PRO A 328 6.70 19.18 17.57
C PRO A 328 6.72 17.84 16.85
N VAL A 329 6.89 17.86 15.53
CA VAL A 329 6.95 16.65 14.71
C VAL A 329 8.11 16.69 13.72
N VAL A 330 8.81 15.56 13.61
CA VAL A 330 9.82 15.29 12.58
C VAL A 330 9.33 14.18 11.70
N GLY A 331 9.36 14.37 10.38
CA GLY A 331 9.02 13.34 9.41
C GLY A 331 10.12 12.29 9.28
N ASP A 332 9.81 11.02 9.51
CA ASP A 332 10.78 9.94 9.44
C ASP A 332 11.03 9.44 8.00
N PHE A 333 12.08 8.62 7.80
CA PHE A 333 12.49 8.07 6.49
C PHE A 333 11.35 7.34 5.77
N SER A 334 10.43 6.76 6.56
CA SER A 334 9.27 5.98 6.08
C SER A 334 8.18 6.81 5.40
N LEU A 335 8.26 8.14 5.46
CA LEU A 335 7.43 9.04 4.66
C LEU A 335 7.91 9.19 3.21
N ASN A 336 9.01 8.51 2.84
CA ASN A 336 9.55 8.42 1.49
C ASN A 336 9.88 9.78 0.87
N VAL A 337 10.60 10.62 1.63
CA VAL A 337 11.12 11.89 1.10
C VAL A 337 12.26 11.60 0.14
N VAL A 338 11.94 11.63 -1.16
CA VAL A 338 12.86 11.33 -2.27
C VAL A 338 13.03 12.48 -3.26
N ASN A 339 12.27 13.57 -3.08
CA ASN A 339 12.29 14.73 -3.97
C ASN A 339 11.86 16.00 -3.17
N PRO A 340 12.21 17.21 -3.65
CA PRO A 340 11.93 18.46 -2.95
C PRO A 340 10.42 18.76 -2.81
N LEU A 341 9.57 18.29 -3.74
CA LEU A 341 8.12 18.51 -3.64
C LEU A 341 7.50 17.75 -2.47
N THR A 342 7.93 16.50 -2.24
CA THR A 342 7.51 15.72 -1.07
C THR A 342 8.01 16.37 0.22
N ALA A 343 9.26 16.86 0.24
CA ALA A 343 9.81 17.55 1.38
C ALA A 343 8.99 18.81 1.73
N ASP A 344 8.78 19.71 0.76
CA ASP A 344 7.97 20.91 0.91
C ASP A 344 6.54 20.61 1.39
N TRP A 345 5.91 19.59 0.80
CA TRP A 345 4.55 19.17 1.15
C TRP A 345 4.42 18.73 2.61
N LEU A 346 5.45 18.07 3.16
CA LEU A 346 5.49 17.63 4.56
C LEU A 346 5.82 18.78 5.51
N LEU A 347 6.78 19.64 5.15
CA LEU A 347 7.15 20.83 5.92
C LEU A 347 5.95 21.78 6.07
N LYS A 348 5.21 22.04 4.97
CA LYS A 348 3.96 22.82 4.98
C LYS A 348 2.83 22.18 5.79
N ARG A 349 2.95 20.91 6.18
CA ARG A 349 2.00 20.19 7.05
C ARG A 349 2.44 20.12 8.51
N GLY A 350 3.49 20.85 8.86
CA GLY A 350 3.92 21.02 10.24
C GLY A 350 5.14 20.20 10.66
N CYS A 351 5.78 19.47 9.74
CA CYS A 351 7.11 18.92 10.02
C CYS A 351 8.10 20.05 10.22
N GLU A 352 8.82 20.05 11.34
CA GLU A 352 9.94 20.97 11.58
C GLU A 352 11.13 20.59 10.70
N GLN A 353 11.31 19.28 10.53
CA GLN A 353 12.30 18.68 9.66
C GLN A 353 11.77 17.37 9.08
N VAL A 354 12.38 16.93 7.98
CA VAL A 354 12.08 15.67 7.31
C VAL A 354 13.34 14.84 7.15
N THR A 355 13.20 13.52 7.19
CA THR A 355 14.31 12.60 6.96
C THR A 355 14.31 12.11 5.53
N ALA A 356 15.47 12.14 4.87
CA ALA A 356 15.68 11.50 3.58
C ALA A 356 15.31 10.00 3.61
N SER A 357 14.67 9.52 2.53
CA SER A 357 14.35 8.10 2.38
C SER A 357 15.61 7.24 2.26
N TYR A 358 15.53 5.99 2.76
CA TYR A 358 16.54 4.96 2.53
C TYR A 358 16.63 4.50 1.07
N ASP A 359 15.70 4.89 0.21
CA ASP A 359 15.74 4.50 -1.20
C ASP A 359 16.73 5.33 -2.04
N LEU A 360 17.16 6.50 -1.54
CA LEU A 360 18.07 7.39 -2.24
C LEU A 360 19.50 6.86 -2.20
N ASN A 361 20.15 6.80 -3.37
CA ASN A 361 21.60 6.63 -3.43
C ASN A 361 22.33 7.95 -3.08
N ARG A 362 23.67 7.94 -3.09
CA ARG A 362 24.49 9.12 -2.75
C ARG A 362 24.22 10.32 -3.68
N ASP A 363 24.13 10.08 -4.98
CA ASP A 363 23.97 11.14 -5.98
C ASP A 363 22.58 11.77 -5.84
N GLN A 364 21.53 10.96 -5.74
CA GLN A 364 20.14 11.42 -5.53
C GLN A 364 19.95 12.13 -4.18
N LEU A 365 20.63 11.67 -3.12
CA LEU A 365 20.62 12.37 -1.83
C LEU A 365 21.25 13.76 -1.97
N THR A 366 22.35 13.87 -2.72
CA THR A 366 23.02 15.16 -2.96
C THR A 366 22.13 16.09 -3.76
N GLU A 367 21.48 15.60 -4.82
CA GLU A 367 20.48 16.34 -5.60
C GLU A 367 19.31 16.82 -4.73
N LEU A 368 18.80 15.97 -3.82
CA LEU A 368 17.75 16.37 -2.89
C LEU A 368 18.21 17.50 -1.96
N VAL A 369 19.41 17.39 -1.39
CA VAL A 369 19.99 18.41 -0.50
C VAL A 369 20.11 19.75 -1.22
N ASP A 370 20.53 19.74 -2.49
CA ASP A 370 20.67 20.95 -3.31
C ASP A 370 19.32 21.55 -3.72
N ALA A 371 18.26 20.74 -3.76
CA ALA A 371 16.93 21.14 -4.24
C ALA A 371 15.95 21.59 -3.15
N MET A 372 16.34 21.56 -1.87
CA MET A 372 15.49 21.98 -0.75
C MET A 372 16.30 22.73 0.32
N PRO A 373 15.65 23.36 1.33
CA PRO A 373 16.37 23.95 2.46
C PRO A 373 17.10 22.86 3.26
N ALA A 374 18.41 22.71 3.03
CA ALA A 374 19.20 21.61 3.60
C ALA A 374 19.13 21.53 5.14
N HIS A 375 19.03 22.67 5.83
CA HIS A 375 18.90 22.72 7.28
C HIS A 375 17.60 22.10 7.82
N GLN A 376 16.61 21.84 6.95
CA GLN A 376 15.37 21.14 7.30
C GLN A 376 15.43 19.63 7.00
N LEU A 377 16.56 19.15 6.48
CA LEU A 377 16.78 17.74 6.15
C LEU A 377 17.61 17.05 7.22
N GLU A 378 17.10 15.93 7.71
CA GLU A 378 17.82 14.94 8.51
C GLU A 378 18.28 13.78 7.59
N VAL A 379 19.52 13.32 7.76
CA VAL A 379 20.06 12.16 7.02
C VAL A 379 20.51 11.09 8.00
N VAL A 380 20.05 9.86 7.81
CA VAL A 380 20.53 8.71 8.60
C VAL A 380 21.81 8.19 7.99
N LEU A 381 22.90 8.24 8.77
CA LEU A 381 24.22 7.80 8.32
C LEU A 381 24.63 6.45 8.91
N HIS A 382 23.93 5.94 9.91
CA HIS A 382 24.19 4.62 10.48
C HIS A 382 22.89 3.91 10.83
N GLN A 383 22.67 2.73 10.27
CA GLN A 383 21.48 1.94 10.59
C GLN A 383 21.65 0.49 10.14
N HIS A 384 20.99 -0.42 10.83
CA HIS A 384 20.66 -1.71 10.24
C HIS A 384 19.47 -1.54 9.29
N MET A 385 19.64 -1.89 8.01
CA MET A 385 18.58 -1.70 7.02
C MET A 385 17.38 -2.62 7.33
N PRO A 386 16.16 -2.10 7.52
CA PRO A 386 14.98 -2.93 7.71
C PRO A 386 14.66 -3.70 6.42
N MET A 387 14.70 -5.03 6.46
CA MET A 387 14.47 -5.91 5.31
C MET A 387 12.98 -6.18 5.11
N PHE A 388 12.29 -6.61 6.16
CA PHE A 388 10.86 -6.93 6.12
C PHE A 388 10.16 -6.30 7.30
N HIS A 389 9.04 -5.63 7.04
CA HIS A 389 8.11 -5.21 8.09
C HIS A 389 6.80 -5.99 7.89
N MET A 390 6.37 -6.72 8.91
CA MET A 390 5.31 -7.73 8.79
C MET A 390 4.26 -7.58 9.89
N GLU A 391 3.00 -7.78 9.50
CA GLU A 391 1.87 -7.86 10.44
C GLU A 391 1.89 -9.17 11.24
N HIS A 392 2.46 -10.23 10.67
CA HIS A 392 2.58 -11.52 11.34
C HIS A 392 3.59 -11.42 12.48
N CYS A 393 3.12 -11.62 13.72
CA CYS A 393 3.99 -11.63 14.89
C CYS A 393 4.66 -13.00 15.03
N VAL A 394 5.90 -13.14 14.55
CA VAL A 394 6.72 -14.35 14.65
C VAL A 394 6.91 -14.76 16.10
N PHE A 395 7.12 -13.80 17.01
CA PHE A 395 7.24 -14.07 18.44
C PHE A 395 6.01 -14.80 18.99
N CYS A 396 4.81 -14.34 18.63
CA CYS A 396 3.57 -14.99 19.06
C CYS A 396 3.42 -16.37 18.42
N SER A 397 3.71 -16.50 17.12
CA SER A 397 3.44 -17.73 16.39
C SER A 397 4.39 -18.89 16.74
N VAL A 398 5.62 -18.59 17.17
CA VAL A 398 6.63 -19.63 17.43
C VAL A 398 7.01 -19.78 18.90
N LEU A 399 6.82 -18.75 19.73
CA LEU A 399 7.25 -18.76 21.15
C LEU A 399 6.09 -18.64 22.15
N SER A 400 4.84 -18.65 21.70
CA SER A 400 3.67 -18.54 22.58
C SER A 400 2.62 -19.62 22.28
N PRO A 401 1.93 -20.15 23.31
CA PRO A 401 0.71 -20.93 23.10
C PRO A 401 -0.49 -20.03 22.71
N GLY A 402 -0.35 -18.71 22.81
CA GLY A 402 -1.37 -17.74 22.40
C GLY A 402 -1.52 -17.61 20.89
N THR A 403 -2.63 -17.01 20.46
CA THR A 403 -3.00 -16.91 19.04
C THR A 403 -3.02 -15.48 18.51
N ASN A 404 -2.95 -14.48 19.39
CA ASN A 404 -2.98 -13.07 19.01
C ASN A 404 -2.39 -12.15 20.11
N LYS A 405 -2.31 -10.84 19.82
CA LYS A 405 -1.72 -9.83 20.72
C LYS A 405 -2.39 -9.70 22.11
N THR A 406 -3.61 -10.19 22.29
CA THR A 406 -4.33 -10.11 23.58
C THR A 406 -4.01 -11.28 24.52
N ASN A 407 -3.50 -12.39 24.00
CA ASN A 407 -3.23 -13.60 24.78
C ASN A 407 -1.83 -14.21 24.54
N CYS A 408 -0.94 -13.51 23.83
CA CYS A 408 0.38 -14.04 23.51
C CYS A 408 1.34 -14.12 24.70
N GLY A 409 1.05 -13.50 25.85
CA GLY A 409 1.97 -13.48 26.99
C GLY A 409 3.24 -12.65 26.79
N ARG A 410 3.33 -11.89 25.68
CA ARG A 410 4.43 -10.98 25.33
C ARG A 410 5.84 -11.64 25.34
N PRO A 411 6.08 -12.72 24.59
CA PRO A 411 7.40 -13.35 24.50
C PRO A 411 8.49 -12.40 24.00
N CYS A 412 8.13 -11.40 23.19
CA CYS A 412 9.03 -10.35 22.70
C CYS A 412 9.65 -9.48 23.80
N ASP A 413 9.09 -9.47 25.01
CA ASP A 413 9.65 -8.70 26.13
C ASP A 413 10.87 -9.40 26.78
N ARG A 414 11.09 -10.68 26.50
CA ARG A 414 12.05 -11.53 27.21
C ARG A 414 12.96 -12.36 26.30
N HIS A 415 12.67 -12.40 25.01
CA HIS A 415 13.43 -13.19 24.04
C HIS A 415 14.00 -12.29 22.96
N GLU A 416 15.26 -12.51 22.66
CA GLU A 416 15.89 -12.03 21.44
C GLU A 416 15.69 -13.07 20.35
N VAL A 417 15.19 -12.66 19.18
CA VAL A 417 14.92 -13.54 18.05
C VAL A 417 15.74 -13.10 16.86
N ARG A 418 16.47 -14.03 16.27
CA ARG A 418 17.23 -13.83 15.03
C ARG A 418 16.80 -14.86 13.99
N LEU A 419 16.72 -14.45 12.73
CA LEU A 419 16.50 -15.36 11.60
C LEU A 419 17.84 -15.61 10.92
N ARG A 420 18.25 -16.88 10.88
CA ARG A 420 19.46 -17.29 10.16
C ARG A 420 19.15 -17.52 8.69
N ASP A 421 19.92 -16.89 7.81
CA ASP A 421 19.78 -17.08 6.36
C ASP A 421 20.56 -18.31 5.84
N ARG A 422 20.49 -18.55 4.53
CA ARG A 422 21.16 -19.69 3.87
C ARG A 422 22.69 -19.62 3.90
N VAL A 423 23.27 -18.45 4.13
CA VAL A 423 24.73 -18.24 4.22
C VAL A 423 25.21 -18.13 5.67
N GLY A 424 24.31 -18.32 6.63
CA GLY A 424 24.61 -18.34 8.06
C GLY A 424 24.52 -17.00 8.78
N MET A 425 24.10 -15.93 8.10
CA MET A 425 23.97 -14.61 8.72
C MET A 425 22.72 -14.55 9.60
N GLU A 426 22.85 -13.95 10.78
CA GLU A 426 21.77 -13.86 11.76
C GLU A 426 21.14 -12.48 11.77
N HIS A 427 19.92 -12.41 11.25
CA HIS A 427 19.15 -11.18 11.09
C HIS A 427 18.27 -10.91 12.31
N PRO A 428 18.51 -9.83 13.07
CA PRO A 428 17.71 -9.54 14.25
C PRO A 428 16.26 -9.16 13.90
N LEU A 429 15.34 -9.68 14.70
CA LEU A 429 13.91 -9.43 14.59
C LEU A 429 13.45 -8.63 15.80
N GLN A 430 12.76 -7.50 15.57
CA GLN A 430 12.17 -6.73 16.66
C GLN A 430 10.68 -6.54 16.47
N ALA A 431 9.95 -6.48 17.58
CA ALA A 431 8.55 -6.09 17.59
C ALA A 431 8.39 -4.57 17.76
N ASP A 432 7.29 -4.01 17.29
CA ASP A 432 6.85 -2.67 17.69
C ASP A 432 5.71 -2.74 18.72
N VAL A 433 5.30 -1.59 19.25
CA VAL A 433 4.17 -1.47 20.19
C VAL A 433 2.82 -1.98 19.67
N ALA A 434 2.68 -2.20 18.36
CA ALA A 434 1.49 -2.76 17.73
C ALA A 434 1.64 -4.26 17.42
N CYS A 435 2.69 -4.91 17.94
CA CYS A 435 3.03 -6.32 17.73
C CYS A 435 3.40 -6.67 16.27
N ARG A 436 3.76 -5.69 15.45
CA ARG A 436 4.33 -5.93 14.11
C ARG A 436 5.80 -6.23 14.24
N ASN A 437 6.35 -7.02 13.33
CA ASN A 437 7.76 -7.36 13.39
C ASN A 437 8.55 -6.71 12.25
N THR A 438 9.75 -6.25 12.58
CA THR A 438 10.73 -5.78 11.61
C THR A 438 11.94 -6.70 11.67
N LEU A 439 12.26 -7.34 10.56
CA LEU A 439 13.51 -8.06 10.38
C LEU A 439 14.55 -7.08 9.84
N TYR A 440 15.68 -6.95 10.51
CA TYR A 440 16.77 -6.07 10.13
C TYR A 440 17.92 -6.83 9.50
N ASN A 441 18.70 -6.16 8.65
CA ASN A 441 19.94 -6.71 8.14
C ASN A 441 20.91 -6.99 9.30
N ALA A 442 21.64 -8.11 9.25
CA ALA A 442 22.60 -8.50 10.27
C ALA A 442 23.77 -7.49 10.37
N VAL A 443 24.18 -6.92 9.23
CA VAL A 443 25.30 -5.98 9.16
C VAL A 443 24.77 -4.54 9.08
N PRO A 444 25.24 -3.61 9.94
CA PRO A 444 24.86 -2.21 9.83
C PRO A 444 25.39 -1.59 8.54
N GLN A 445 24.71 -0.59 8.03
CA GLN A 445 25.18 0.26 6.95
C GLN A 445 25.72 1.58 7.51
N SER A 446 26.74 2.12 6.86
CA SER A 446 27.28 3.44 7.16
C SER A 446 27.39 4.29 5.89
N GLY A 447 26.79 5.48 5.95
CA GLY A 447 26.92 6.55 4.97
C GLY A 447 27.99 7.58 5.34
N ALA A 448 28.90 7.28 6.28
CA ALA A 448 29.84 8.23 6.85
C ALA A 448 30.71 8.97 5.82
N GLU A 449 31.05 8.37 4.68
CA GLU A 449 31.80 9.03 3.61
C GLU A 449 31.05 10.17 2.93
N ALA A 450 29.71 10.16 2.95
CA ALA A 450 28.92 11.26 2.43
C ALA A 450 28.87 12.46 3.39
N TYR A 451 29.28 12.29 4.66
CA TYR A 451 29.12 13.32 5.69
C TYR A 451 29.75 14.66 5.30
N ALA A 452 31.02 14.68 4.89
CA ALA A 452 31.73 15.93 4.60
C ALA A 452 31.02 16.74 3.52
N GLU A 453 30.48 16.06 2.50
CA GLU A 453 29.80 16.68 1.37
C GLU A 453 28.41 17.21 1.73
N LEU A 454 27.69 16.47 2.58
CA LEU A 454 26.39 16.87 3.11
C LEU A 454 26.52 18.03 4.11
N ALA A 455 27.49 17.97 5.03
CA ALA A 455 27.75 19.00 6.01
C ALA A 455 28.12 20.34 5.34
N ARG A 456 28.91 20.29 4.26
CA ARG A 456 29.25 21.47 3.45
C ARG A 456 28.03 22.11 2.79
N ARG A 457 26.98 21.34 2.49
CA ARG A 457 25.68 21.82 1.99
C ARG A 457 24.73 22.29 3.09
N GLY A 458 25.12 22.18 4.36
CA GLY A 458 24.34 22.67 5.48
C GLY A 458 23.14 21.79 5.82
N ILE A 459 23.27 20.46 5.73
CA ILE A 459 22.23 19.56 6.28
C ILE A 459 21.96 19.88 7.75
N GLY A 460 20.71 19.76 8.18
CA GLY A 460 20.30 20.17 9.53
C GLY A 460 20.75 19.19 10.61
N ALA A 461 20.67 17.89 10.31
CA ALA A 461 20.99 16.85 11.28
C ALA A 461 21.49 15.57 10.61
N ILE A 462 22.34 14.85 11.33
CA ILE A 462 22.63 13.45 11.05
C ILE A 462 22.03 12.57 12.15
N ARG A 463 21.56 11.39 11.74
CA ARG A 463 21.03 10.38 12.66
C ARG A 463 21.81 9.08 12.61
N ILE A 464 22.00 8.50 13.79
CA ILE A 464 22.47 7.13 14.01
C ILE A 464 21.29 6.35 14.59
N GLU A 465 20.97 5.19 14.05
CA GLU A 465 19.99 4.27 14.61
C GLU A 465 20.67 3.06 15.23
N LEU A 466 20.49 2.91 16.54
CA LEU A 466 20.97 1.76 17.31
C LEU A 466 19.91 0.66 17.30
N LEU A 467 20.34 -0.60 17.19
CA LEU A 467 19.47 -1.77 17.19
C LEU A 467 19.68 -2.66 18.43
N GLU A 468 20.86 -3.26 18.55
CA GLU A 468 21.21 -4.26 19.58
C GLU A 468 22.57 -3.97 20.23
N GLU A 469 23.19 -2.84 19.91
CA GLU A 469 24.48 -2.45 20.45
C GLU A 469 24.41 -2.38 21.97
N ASP A 470 25.32 -3.10 22.63
CA ASP A 470 25.58 -2.98 24.05
C ASP A 470 26.23 -1.62 24.38
N ALA A 471 26.44 -1.34 25.67
CA ALA A 471 26.99 -0.06 26.11
C ALA A 471 28.35 0.27 25.46
N ALA A 472 29.24 -0.70 25.29
CA ALA A 472 30.57 -0.49 24.74
C ALA A 472 30.52 -0.26 23.22
N ALA A 473 29.76 -1.10 22.49
CA ALA A 473 29.54 -0.96 21.06
C ALA A 473 28.83 0.37 20.73
N LEU A 474 27.80 0.73 21.51
CA LEU A 474 27.09 1.99 21.38
C LEU A 474 28.02 3.19 21.58
N GLN A 475 28.80 3.20 22.67
CA GLN A 475 29.71 4.30 22.95
C GLN A 475 30.75 4.45 21.85
N LYS A 476 31.29 3.32 21.36
CA LYS A 476 32.21 3.30 20.21
C LYS A 476 31.55 3.89 18.95
N THR A 477 30.32 3.49 18.64
CA THR A 477 29.57 4.00 17.47
C THR A 477 29.30 5.49 17.58
N VAL A 478 28.76 5.97 18.70
CA VAL A 478 28.47 7.41 18.88
C VAL A 478 29.75 8.24 18.84
N ALA A 479 30.81 7.80 19.53
CA ALA A 479 32.10 8.49 19.52
C ALA A 479 32.70 8.58 18.10
N ALA A 480 32.58 7.52 17.29
CA ALA A 480 33.05 7.52 15.91
C ALA A 480 32.43 8.64 15.05
N TYR A 481 31.13 8.87 15.20
CA TYR A 481 30.42 9.91 14.46
C TYR A 481 30.64 11.29 15.08
N GLN A 482 30.83 11.40 16.41
CA GLN A 482 31.25 12.66 17.03
C GLN A 482 32.64 13.09 16.56
N ASP A 483 33.57 12.14 16.45
CA ASP A 483 34.90 12.37 15.88
C ASP A 483 34.80 12.77 14.40
N LEU A 484 33.90 12.16 13.64
CA LEU A 484 33.65 12.51 12.24
C LEU A 484 33.12 13.94 12.11
N ILE A 485 32.12 14.30 12.93
CA ILE A 485 31.53 15.64 12.95
C ILE A 485 32.57 16.69 13.31
N ALA A 486 33.43 16.39 14.30
CA ALA A 486 34.49 17.27 14.74
C ALA A 486 35.72 17.29 13.81
N GLY A 487 35.73 16.53 12.71
CA GLY A 487 36.84 16.46 11.77
C GLY A 487 38.07 15.72 12.30
N ARG A 488 37.95 14.95 13.39
CA ARG A 488 39.03 14.15 13.98
C ARG A 488 39.28 12.84 13.24
N THR A 489 38.31 12.35 12.49
CA THR A 489 38.40 11.13 11.66
C THR A 489 37.71 11.32 10.32
N GLY A 490 38.12 10.57 9.30
CA GLY A 490 37.45 10.53 8.00
C GLY A 490 36.32 9.49 7.95
N GLY A 491 35.34 9.69 7.06
CA GLY A 491 34.21 8.75 6.90
C GLY A 491 34.65 7.34 6.52
N GLY A 492 35.73 7.23 5.72
CA GLY A 492 36.34 5.95 5.37
C GLY A 492 36.91 5.17 6.55
N GLN A 493 37.37 5.85 7.61
CA GLN A 493 37.85 5.22 8.84
C GLN A 493 36.69 4.79 9.74
N VAL A 494 35.60 5.57 9.78
CA VAL A 494 34.41 5.28 10.59
C VAL A 494 33.78 3.94 10.20
N TRP A 495 33.43 3.75 8.92
CA TRP A 495 32.73 2.52 8.53
C TRP A 495 33.61 1.27 8.72
N ARG A 496 34.93 1.39 8.52
CA ARG A 496 35.91 0.32 8.80
C ARG A 496 36.00 0.00 10.29
N MET A 497 36.04 1.02 11.14
CA MET A 497 36.11 0.85 12.59
C MET A 497 34.85 0.18 13.16
N LEU A 498 33.70 0.45 12.55
CA LEU A 498 32.40 -0.11 12.95
C LEU A 498 32.04 -1.41 12.22
N SER A 499 32.92 -1.93 11.36
CA SER A 499 32.64 -3.11 10.52
C SER A 499 31.30 -3.02 9.77
N ALA A 500 30.92 -1.80 9.36
CA ALA A 500 29.66 -1.52 8.69
C ALA A 500 29.83 -1.61 7.17
N ALA A 501 28.76 -1.96 6.45
CA ALA A 501 28.76 -1.88 5.00
C ALA A 501 28.78 -0.41 4.55
N ASN A 502 29.79 -0.01 3.77
CA ASN A 502 29.88 1.35 3.19
C ASN A 502 28.83 1.54 2.09
N ARG A 503 27.67 2.12 2.45
CA ARG A 503 26.56 2.36 1.53
C ARG A 503 25.64 3.47 2.06
N VAL A 504 25.20 4.34 1.15
CA VAL A 504 24.03 5.23 1.34
C VAL A 504 22.88 4.63 0.53
N GLY A 505 21.76 4.37 1.22
CA GLY A 505 20.53 3.81 0.65
C GLY A 505 20.50 2.29 0.41
N VAL A 506 19.36 1.78 -0.07
CA VAL A 506 19.13 0.34 -0.30
C VAL A 506 19.97 -0.17 -1.48
N THR A 507 20.06 0.62 -2.55
CA THR A 507 20.80 0.29 -3.77
C THR A 507 21.82 1.37 -4.10
N ARG A 508 22.80 1.06 -4.96
CA ARG A 508 23.63 2.12 -5.59
C ARG A 508 22.90 2.86 -6.71
N GLY A 509 21.62 2.52 -6.96
CA GLY A 509 20.85 2.92 -8.14
C GLY A 509 20.84 1.79 -9.17
N THR A 510 19.68 1.46 -9.74
CA THR A 510 19.54 0.46 -10.82
C THR A 510 19.82 1.02 -12.21
N MET A 511 20.04 2.33 -12.33
CA MET A 511 20.37 3.04 -13.57
C MET A 511 21.81 3.55 -13.61
N GLU A 512 22.75 2.93 -12.88
CA GLU A 512 24.17 3.20 -13.12
C GLU A 512 24.53 2.77 -14.54
N ALA A 513 24.74 3.74 -15.44
CA ALA A 513 25.51 3.49 -16.66
C ALA A 513 26.88 2.91 -16.24
N PRO A 514 27.43 1.91 -16.96
CA PRO A 514 28.65 1.24 -16.54
C PRO A 514 29.79 2.26 -16.39
N ARG A 515 30.21 2.54 -15.15
CA ARG A 515 31.38 3.36 -14.89
C ARG A 515 32.64 2.60 -15.30
N ASN A 516 33.57 3.32 -15.90
CA ASN A 516 34.86 2.82 -16.41
C ASN A 516 35.63 2.12 -15.27
N PRO A 517 36.02 0.84 -15.42
CA PRO A 517 36.63 0.01 -14.36
C PRO A 517 37.98 0.54 -13.81
N LEU A 518 38.52 1.63 -14.35
CA LEU A 518 39.78 2.23 -13.93
C LEU A 518 39.67 3.28 -12.81
N ASN A 519 38.46 3.66 -12.37
CA ASN A 519 38.25 4.62 -11.26
C ASN A 519 38.19 3.94 -9.87
N ILE A 520 38.77 2.75 -9.73
CA ILE A 520 38.96 2.07 -8.44
C ILE A 520 40.46 2.08 -8.12
N LEU A 521 40.97 3.23 -7.69
CA LEU A 521 42.18 3.36 -6.89
C LEU A 521 41.97 4.42 -5.83
#